data_AF-A0A4V1NSZ3-F1
#
_entry.id   AF-A0A4V1NSZ3-F1
#
_cell.length_a   1.000
_cell.length_b   1.000
_cell.length_c   1.000
_cell.angle_alpha   90.00
_cell.angle_beta   90.00
_cell.angle_gamma   90.00
#
_symmetry.space_group_name_H-M   'P 1'
#
loop_
_entity.id
_entity.type
_entity.pdbx_description
1 polymer ?
#
loop_
_entity_poly.entity_id
_entity_poly.type
_entity_poly.pdbx_seq_one_letter_code
_entity_poly.pdbx_strand_id
1 'polypeptide(L)'
;MPINLEQFAQQFDPECIQVCKVYDWTTHVVQLAQDITFTFPSGSLDGVTVSQVNCSITLLECAEDAPRRDIECTVGNQIVTLQAVTLSKTIQVVLEVTGTNATGAQVTVVSNPALITTSEEVILCAPEGTTVCCNAVQNTFNSCRVGAFTQSGNSITANISIRICQSIVVTFEVILEVAARFCQPRPEIICEEECPVDVFPPQCPAVFPAM
;
A
#
# COMPACT_ATOMS: atom_id res chain seq x y z
N MET A 1 29.20 23.69 -14.89
CA MET A 1 29.62 23.75 -16.30
C MET A 1 28.45 23.24 -17.13
N PRO A 2 27.89 24.05 -18.03
CA PRO A 2 26.80 23.61 -18.90
C PRO A 2 27.34 22.54 -19.86
N ILE A 3 26.67 21.38 -19.91
CA ILE A 3 26.99 20.34 -20.89
C ILE A 3 26.52 20.85 -22.25
N ASN A 4 27.46 21.01 -23.19
CA ASN A 4 27.14 21.31 -24.57
C ASN A 4 26.56 20.05 -25.22
N LEU A 5 25.24 19.99 -25.35
CA LEU A 5 24.50 18.86 -25.93
C LEU A 5 24.96 18.53 -27.37
N GLU A 6 25.44 19.52 -28.12
CA GLU A 6 25.96 19.31 -29.48
C GLU A 6 27.30 18.56 -29.49
N GLN A 7 28.14 18.73 -28.46
CA GLN A 7 29.38 17.95 -28.31
C GLN A 7 29.12 16.53 -27.82
N PHE A 8 28.02 16.31 -27.07
CA PHE A 8 27.65 14.98 -26.59
C PHE A 8 27.14 14.08 -27.74
N ALA A 9 26.42 14.66 -28.71
CA ALA A 9 25.91 13.94 -29.89
C ALA A 9 26.99 13.50 -30.89
N GLN A 10 28.21 14.03 -30.81
CA GLN A 10 29.31 13.64 -31.71
C GLN A 10 30.10 12.40 -31.26
N GLN A 11 29.86 11.88 -30.05
CA GLN A 11 30.62 10.79 -29.47
C GLN A 11 29.80 9.53 -29.14
N PHE A 12 28.46 9.60 -29.23
CA PHE A 12 27.58 8.50 -28.90
C PHE A 12 26.50 8.36 -29.98
N ASP A 13 26.34 7.15 -30.52
CA ASP A 13 25.22 6.83 -31.40
C ASP A 13 23.92 6.84 -30.57
N PRO A 14 22.82 7.45 -31.06
CA PRO A 14 21.56 7.45 -30.35
C PRO A 14 20.97 6.04 -30.31
N GLU A 15 20.91 5.48 -29.11
CA GLU A 15 20.38 4.13 -28.88
C GLU A 15 18.91 4.22 -28.42
N CYS A 16 18.02 3.57 -29.17
CA CYS A 16 16.62 3.45 -28.80
C CYS A 16 16.47 2.37 -27.73
N ILE A 17 15.99 2.75 -26.55
CA ILE A 17 15.68 1.80 -25.48
C ILE A 17 14.17 1.72 -25.23
N GLN A 18 13.66 0.49 -25.16
CA GLN A 18 12.29 0.21 -24.75
C GLN A 18 12.26 0.13 -23.22
N VAL A 19 11.53 1.05 -22.58
CA VAL A 19 11.48 1.18 -21.13
C VAL A 19 10.10 1.63 -20.66
N CYS A 20 9.78 1.33 -19.40
CA CYS A 20 8.62 1.90 -18.72
C CYS A 20 8.93 3.34 -18.27
N LYS A 21 8.33 4.33 -18.92
CA LYS A 21 8.39 5.72 -18.46
C LYS A 21 7.52 5.89 -17.22
N VAL A 22 8.08 6.52 -16.19
CA VAL A 22 7.36 6.89 -14.97
C VAL A 22 6.60 8.20 -15.21
N TYR A 23 5.27 8.17 -15.03
CA TYR A 23 4.39 9.33 -15.10
C TYR A 23 4.20 9.97 -13.72
N ASP A 24 4.11 9.13 -12.70
CA ASP A 24 3.99 9.54 -11.32
C ASP A 24 4.67 8.53 -10.39
N TRP A 25 5.20 9.01 -9.28
CA TRP A 25 5.85 8.19 -8.27
C TRP A 25 5.70 8.81 -6.89
N THR A 26 4.93 8.15 -6.03
CA THR A 26 4.74 8.56 -4.63
C THR A 26 5.02 7.42 -3.68
N THR A 27 5.29 7.76 -2.42
CA THR A 27 5.30 6.81 -1.31
C THR A 27 4.04 6.96 -0.47
N HIS A 28 3.49 5.84 -0.02
CA HIS A 28 2.33 5.84 0.87
C HIS A 28 2.55 4.85 2.02
N VAL A 29 1.74 4.93 3.07
CA VAL A 29 1.84 4.06 4.23
C VAL A 29 0.52 3.30 4.42
N VAL A 30 0.60 1.98 4.30
CA VAL A 30 -0.50 1.11 4.74
C VAL A 30 -0.35 0.88 6.22
N GLN A 31 -1.38 1.20 7.00
CA GLN A 31 -1.44 0.92 8.43
C GLN A 31 -2.79 0.30 8.78
N LEU A 32 -2.75 -0.87 9.42
CA LEU A 32 -3.96 -1.56 9.90
C LEU A 32 -3.68 -2.29 11.21
N ALA A 33 -4.73 -2.44 12.02
CA ALA A 33 -4.69 -3.23 13.24
C ALA A 33 -5.95 -4.11 13.31
N GLN A 34 -5.78 -5.41 13.44
CA GLN A 34 -6.90 -6.35 13.52
C GLN A 34 -6.52 -7.64 14.23
N ASP A 35 -7.53 -8.35 14.74
CA ASP A 35 -7.35 -9.68 15.32
C ASP A 35 -7.33 -10.74 14.23
N ILE A 36 -6.31 -11.58 14.24
CA ILE A 36 -6.11 -12.63 13.24
C ILE A 36 -5.90 -13.94 13.96
N THR A 37 -6.62 -14.97 13.52
CA THR A 37 -6.43 -16.34 13.99
C THR A 37 -5.46 -17.06 13.08
N PHE A 38 -4.30 -17.40 13.63
CA PHE A 38 -3.26 -18.15 12.96
C PHE A 38 -3.39 -19.63 13.29
N THR A 39 -3.29 -20.46 12.25
CA THR A 39 -3.21 -21.91 12.40
C THR A 39 -1.76 -22.35 12.26
N PHE A 40 -1.40 -23.41 12.96
CA PHE A 40 -0.05 -23.96 12.92
C PHE A 40 -0.06 -25.37 12.31
N PRO A 41 1.08 -25.88 11.81
CA PRO A 41 1.22 -27.29 11.48
C PRO A 41 0.74 -28.18 12.63
N SER A 42 0.07 -29.29 12.32
CA SER A 42 -0.55 -30.15 13.33
C SER A 42 0.46 -30.62 14.38
N GLY A 43 0.10 -30.46 15.66
CA GLY A 43 0.91 -30.89 16.81
C GLY A 43 2.14 -30.02 17.10
N SER A 44 2.34 -28.93 16.36
CA SER A 44 3.53 -28.08 16.55
C SER A 44 3.46 -27.22 17.81
N LEU A 45 2.27 -26.91 18.32
CA LEU A 45 2.07 -26.21 19.59
C LEU A 45 1.77 -27.14 20.79
N ASP A 46 1.72 -28.47 20.57
CA ASP A 46 1.35 -29.41 21.62
C ASP A 46 2.43 -29.48 22.70
N GLY A 47 2.03 -29.19 23.94
CA GLY A 47 2.96 -29.17 25.08
C GLY A 47 3.99 -28.04 25.03
N VAL A 48 3.78 -27.02 24.17
CA VAL A 48 4.59 -25.81 24.11
C VAL A 48 3.96 -24.73 24.97
N THR A 49 4.69 -24.24 25.96
CA THR A 49 4.33 -23.03 26.71
C THR A 49 4.90 -21.82 25.98
N VAL A 50 4.03 -21.03 25.37
CA VAL A 50 4.41 -19.84 24.59
C VAL A 50 4.98 -18.76 25.49
N SER A 51 6.17 -18.23 25.15
CA SER A 51 6.81 -17.13 25.87
C SER A 51 6.87 -15.85 25.05
N GLN A 52 7.00 -15.95 23.72
CA GLN A 52 7.10 -14.81 22.82
C GLN A 52 6.40 -15.13 21.50
N VAL A 53 5.73 -14.12 20.93
CA VAL A 53 5.11 -14.19 19.61
C VAL A 53 5.59 -12.99 18.81
N ASN A 54 6.27 -13.25 17.71
CA ASN A 54 6.69 -12.27 16.72
C ASN A 54 5.88 -12.46 15.44
N CYS A 55 5.89 -11.47 14.56
CA CYS A 55 5.25 -11.58 13.26
C CYS A 55 6.11 -10.99 12.15
N SER A 56 5.99 -11.58 10.97
CA SER A 56 6.60 -11.08 9.73
C SER A 56 5.51 -10.82 8.69
N ILE A 57 5.77 -9.88 7.78
CA ILE A 57 4.81 -9.38 6.81
C ILE A 57 5.42 -9.34 5.42
N THR A 58 4.59 -9.61 4.41
CA THR A 58 4.94 -9.50 3.00
C THR A 58 3.76 -8.91 2.23
N LEU A 59 3.98 -7.85 1.46
CA LEU A 59 3.00 -7.39 0.47
C LEU A 59 3.09 -8.31 -0.74
N LEU A 60 2.06 -9.13 -0.98
CA LEU A 60 2.04 -10.11 -2.07
C LEU A 60 1.54 -9.49 -3.37
N GLU A 61 0.43 -8.75 -3.28
CA GLU A 61 -0.26 -8.23 -4.45
C GLU A 61 -0.71 -6.79 -4.22
N CYS A 62 -0.75 -6.05 -5.30
CA CYS A 62 -1.27 -4.70 -5.38
C CYS A 62 -1.89 -4.51 -6.78
N ALA A 63 -3.19 -4.25 -6.82
CA ALA A 63 -3.92 -4.11 -8.08
C ALA A 63 -4.97 -3.01 -7.97
N GLU A 64 -5.30 -2.40 -9.10
CA GLU A 64 -6.46 -1.51 -9.21
C GLU A 64 -7.75 -2.33 -9.03
N ASP A 65 -8.61 -1.90 -8.10
CA ASP A 65 -9.83 -2.62 -7.70
C ASP A 65 -11.12 -1.93 -8.18
N ALA A 66 -11.00 -0.69 -8.65
CA ALA A 66 -12.12 0.09 -9.18
C ALA A 66 -11.68 0.97 -10.35
N PRO A 67 -12.62 1.41 -11.21
CA PRO A 67 -12.34 2.41 -12.23
C PRO A 67 -11.79 3.69 -11.60
N ARG A 68 -10.80 4.29 -12.26
CA ARG A 68 -10.24 5.58 -11.86
C ARG A 68 -11.33 6.66 -11.94
N ARG A 69 -11.35 7.57 -10.96
CA ARG A 69 -12.20 8.77 -11.01
C ARG A 69 -11.35 9.99 -11.24
N ASP A 70 -11.75 10.84 -12.19
CA ASP A 70 -11.13 12.15 -12.34
C ASP A 70 -11.58 13.07 -11.21
N ILE A 71 -10.60 13.72 -10.59
CA ILE A 71 -10.81 14.69 -9.51
C ILE A 71 -10.06 15.99 -9.83
N GLU A 72 -10.66 17.12 -9.52
CA GLU A 72 -10.00 18.42 -9.62
C GLU A 72 -9.27 18.73 -8.30
N CYS A 73 -7.95 18.83 -8.38
CA CYS A 73 -7.10 19.11 -7.24
C CYS A 73 -6.41 20.45 -7.41
N THR A 74 -6.38 21.25 -6.33
CA THR A 74 -5.56 22.46 -6.30
C THR A 74 -4.16 22.11 -5.82
N VAL A 75 -3.20 22.08 -6.74
CA VAL A 75 -1.79 21.83 -6.43
C VAL A 75 -1.03 23.15 -6.57
N GLY A 76 -0.74 23.78 -5.43
CA GLY A 76 -0.20 25.14 -5.40
C GLY A 76 -1.25 26.18 -5.81
N ASN A 77 -1.04 26.90 -6.91
CA ASN A 77 -1.97 27.90 -7.45
C ASN A 77 -2.67 27.44 -8.75
N GLN A 78 -2.58 26.15 -9.09
CA GLN A 78 -3.16 25.60 -10.31
C GLN A 78 -4.18 24.52 -9.97
N ILE A 79 -5.30 24.56 -10.68
CA ILE A 79 -6.28 23.47 -10.70
C ILE A 79 -5.81 22.47 -11.75
N VAL A 80 -5.63 21.22 -11.33
CA VAL A 80 -5.20 20.12 -12.18
C VAL A 80 -6.17 18.96 -12.02
N THR A 81 -6.46 18.26 -13.11
CA THR A 81 -7.22 17.01 -13.08
C THR A 81 -6.28 15.85 -12.79
N LEU A 82 -6.52 15.15 -11.69
CA LEU A 82 -5.79 13.95 -11.26
C LEU A 82 -6.76 12.76 -11.17
N GLN A 83 -6.24 11.56 -10.97
CA GLN A 83 -7.04 10.35 -10.82
C GLN A 83 -7.02 9.87 -9.37
N ALA A 84 -8.19 9.69 -8.79
CA ALA A 84 -8.38 8.87 -7.60
C ALA A 84 -8.34 7.40 -8.02
N VAL A 85 -7.35 6.66 -7.55
CA VAL A 85 -7.11 5.25 -7.89
C VAL A 85 -7.32 4.40 -6.65
N THR A 86 -8.28 3.47 -6.70
CA THR A 86 -8.51 2.49 -5.63
C THR A 86 -7.62 1.28 -5.83
N LEU A 87 -6.73 1.02 -4.88
CA LEU A 87 -5.78 -0.08 -4.88
C LEU A 87 -6.16 -1.12 -3.83
N SER A 88 -6.43 -2.35 -4.27
CA SER A 88 -6.57 -3.52 -3.40
C SER A 88 -5.23 -4.21 -3.20
N LYS A 89 -5.00 -4.67 -1.97
CA LYS A 89 -3.72 -5.25 -1.55
C LYS A 89 -3.92 -6.51 -0.76
N THR A 90 -3.11 -7.49 -1.08
CA THR A 90 -3.01 -8.74 -0.33
C THR A 90 -1.73 -8.74 0.48
N ILE A 91 -1.85 -8.73 1.80
CA ILE A 91 -0.73 -8.78 2.74
C ILE A 91 -0.72 -10.15 3.39
N GLN A 92 0.41 -10.83 3.30
CA GLN A 92 0.67 -12.06 4.03
C GLN A 92 1.29 -11.75 5.39
N VAL A 93 0.79 -12.42 6.43
CA VAL A 93 1.34 -12.37 7.78
C VAL A 93 1.68 -13.78 8.24
N VAL A 94 2.85 -13.94 8.85
CA VAL A 94 3.29 -15.20 9.44
C VAL A 94 3.71 -14.94 10.88
N LEU A 95 3.21 -15.74 11.83
CA LEU A 95 3.68 -15.71 13.20
C LEU A 95 4.88 -16.62 13.40
N GLU A 96 5.84 -16.12 14.16
CA GLU A 96 6.93 -16.89 14.74
C GLU A 96 6.73 -16.93 16.25
N VAL A 97 6.49 -18.13 16.78
CA VAL A 97 6.20 -18.37 18.18
C VAL A 97 7.41 -19.02 18.81
N THR A 98 7.92 -18.43 19.88
CA THR A 98 8.97 -19.03 20.70
C THR A 98 8.38 -19.44 22.03
N GLY A 99 8.71 -20.65 22.47
CA GLY A 99 8.21 -21.21 23.72
C GLY A 99 9.14 -22.27 24.29
N THR A 100 8.69 -22.93 25.35
CA THR A 100 9.40 -24.04 25.98
C THR A 100 8.54 -25.30 25.90
N ASN A 101 9.11 -26.42 25.48
CA ASN A 101 8.41 -27.70 25.43
C ASN A 101 8.36 -28.38 26.81
N ALA A 102 7.67 -29.53 26.90
CA ALA A 102 7.57 -30.32 28.13
C ALA A 102 8.93 -30.79 28.71
N THR A 103 10.00 -30.82 27.90
CA THR A 103 11.35 -31.20 28.35
C THR A 103 12.18 -30.00 28.83
N GLY A 104 11.61 -28.79 28.83
CA GLY A 104 12.33 -27.56 29.20
C GLY A 104 13.22 -26.99 28.08
N ALA A 105 13.15 -27.52 26.86
CA ALA A 105 13.92 -27.02 25.73
C ALA A 105 13.16 -25.90 25.01
N GLN A 106 13.89 -24.87 24.56
CA GLN A 106 13.34 -23.80 23.76
C GLN A 106 13.01 -24.31 22.36
N VAL A 107 11.80 -23.99 21.88
CA VAL A 107 11.30 -24.36 20.55
C VAL A 107 10.75 -23.12 19.87
N THR A 108 11.03 -22.98 18.58
CA THR A 108 10.44 -21.97 17.71
C THR A 108 9.55 -22.64 16.68
N VAL A 109 8.33 -22.14 16.51
CA VAL A 109 7.30 -22.69 15.63
C VAL A 109 6.73 -21.58 14.76
N VAL A 110 6.49 -21.88 13.50
CA VAL A 110 5.98 -20.91 12.52
C VAL A 110 4.55 -21.26 12.13
N SER A 111 3.68 -20.25 12.01
CA SER A 111 2.30 -20.46 11.59
C SER A 111 2.18 -20.74 10.09
N ASN A 112 1.03 -21.27 9.68
CA ASN A 112 0.61 -21.16 8.29
C ASN A 112 0.41 -19.67 7.94
N PRO A 113 0.64 -19.27 6.68
CA PRO A 113 0.40 -17.90 6.25
C PRO A 113 -1.06 -17.48 6.42
N ALA A 114 -1.29 -16.33 7.05
CA ALA A 114 -2.59 -15.66 7.08
C ALA A 114 -2.59 -14.52 6.06
N LEU A 115 -3.70 -14.36 5.33
CA LEU A 115 -3.85 -13.32 4.33
C LEU A 115 -4.80 -12.23 4.82
N ILE A 116 -4.44 -10.98 4.58
CA ILE A 116 -5.24 -9.79 4.84
C ILE A 116 -5.43 -9.07 3.52
N THR A 117 -6.67 -8.74 3.19
CA THR A 117 -6.97 -7.88 2.05
C THR A 117 -7.42 -6.52 2.56
N THR A 118 -6.84 -5.46 2.00
CA THR A 118 -7.21 -4.08 2.32
C THR A 118 -7.22 -3.23 1.06
N SER A 119 -8.12 -2.26 0.99
CA SER A 119 -8.21 -1.32 -0.12
C SER A 119 -7.85 0.08 0.38
N GLU A 120 -7.11 0.83 -0.42
CA GLU A 120 -6.85 2.26 -0.20
C GLU A 120 -7.16 3.05 -1.47
N GLU A 121 -7.42 4.34 -1.31
CA GLU A 121 -7.56 5.26 -2.43
C GLU A 121 -6.38 6.24 -2.42
N VAL A 122 -5.72 6.40 -3.57
CA VAL A 122 -4.54 7.28 -3.71
C VAL A 122 -4.72 8.17 -4.92
N ILE A 123 -4.34 9.44 -4.78
CA ILE A 123 -4.42 10.44 -5.83
C ILE A 123 -3.12 10.44 -6.65
N LEU A 124 -3.25 10.12 -7.94
CA LEU A 124 -2.13 9.92 -8.86
C LEU A 124 -2.36 10.66 -10.18
N CYS A 125 -1.27 11.03 -10.85
CA CYS A 125 -1.30 11.32 -12.29
C CYS A 125 -1.24 9.97 -13.04
N ALA A 126 -2.41 9.41 -13.32
CA ALA A 126 -2.60 8.09 -13.91
C ALA A 126 -3.57 8.15 -15.11
N PRO A 127 -3.14 8.74 -16.24
CA PRO A 127 -3.97 8.84 -17.44
C PRO A 127 -4.31 7.46 -18.01
N GLU A 128 -5.34 7.39 -18.85
CA GLU A 128 -5.75 6.15 -19.51
C GLU A 128 -4.58 5.50 -20.28
N GLY A 129 -4.49 4.17 -20.19
CA GLY A 129 -3.42 3.38 -20.80
C GLY A 129 -2.19 3.16 -19.91
N THR A 130 -2.02 3.90 -18.80
CA THR A 130 -0.93 3.64 -17.84
C THR A 130 -1.21 2.45 -16.93
N THR A 131 -0.16 1.84 -16.40
CA THR A 131 -0.23 0.79 -15.37
C THR A 131 0.18 1.37 -14.02
N VAL A 132 -0.60 1.11 -12.97
CA VAL A 132 -0.23 1.44 -11.59
C VAL A 132 0.36 0.21 -10.90
N CYS A 133 1.59 0.33 -10.43
CA CYS A 133 2.31 -0.73 -9.72
C CYS A 133 2.61 -0.26 -8.31
N CYS A 134 2.38 -1.09 -7.30
CA CYS A 134 2.86 -0.79 -5.95
C CYS A 134 3.66 -1.93 -5.31
N ASN A 135 4.75 -1.56 -4.64
CA ASN A 135 5.71 -2.49 -4.04
C ASN A 135 6.09 -2.02 -2.64
N ALA A 136 6.25 -2.94 -1.70
CA ALA A 136 6.76 -2.62 -0.37
C ALA A 136 8.23 -2.17 -0.46
N VAL A 137 8.54 -1.03 0.15
CA VAL A 137 9.92 -0.54 0.26
C VAL A 137 10.61 -1.36 1.34
N GLN A 138 11.73 -2.00 1.01
CA GLN A 138 12.49 -2.83 1.95
C GLN A 138 13.30 -1.92 2.89
N ASN A 139 12.67 -1.48 3.99
CA ASN A 139 13.30 -0.62 4.99
C ASN A 139 12.79 -0.93 6.41
N THR A 140 13.42 -0.32 7.42
CA THR A 140 13.06 -0.49 8.84
C THR A 140 11.74 0.19 9.24
N PHE A 141 11.08 0.89 8.31
CA PHE A 141 9.77 1.48 8.56
C PHE A 141 8.67 0.41 8.55
N ASN A 142 8.88 -0.65 7.76
CA ASN A 142 7.98 -1.80 7.76
C ASN A 142 8.04 -2.49 9.12
N SER A 143 6.89 -2.63 9.76
CA SER A 143 6.82 -3.22 11.09
C SER A 143 5.57 -4.07 11.24
N CYS A 144 5.74 -5.19 11.91
CA CYS A 144 4.66 -6.04 12.37
C CYS A 144 4.79 -6.17 13.89
N ARG A 145 3.74 -5.79 14.62
CA ARG A 145 3.70 -5.86 16.07
C ARG A 145 2.57 -6.75 16.51
N VAL A 146 2.88 -7.66 17.42
CA VAL A 146 1.90 -8.50 18.11
C VAL A 146 1.51 -7.78 19.40
N GLY A 147 0.22 -7.49 19.56
CA GLY A 147 -0.37 -6.97 20.79
C GLY A 147 -0.69 -8.11 21.76
N ALA A 148 -1.95 -8.19 22.17
CA ALA A 148 -2.45 -9.33 22.94
C ALA A 148 -2.59 -10.57 22.05
N PHE A 149 -2.35 -11.75 22.61
CA PHE A 149 -2.63 -13.02 21.95
C PHE A 149 -3.24 -14.02 22.92
N THR A 150 -4.06 -14.93 22.36
CA THR A 150 -4.70 -16.03 23.08
C THR A 150 -4.45 -17.32 22.30
N GLN A 151 -3.90 -18.32 22.97
CA GLN A 151 -3.75 -19.67 22.40
C GLN A 151 -5.01 -20.49 22.64
N SER A 152 -5.52 -21.15 21.61
CA SER A 152 -6.66 -22.06 21.67
C SER A 152 -6.31 -23.36 20.95
N GLY A 153 -5.76 -24.33 21.69
CA GLY A 153 -5.26 -25.58 21.09
C GLY A 153 -4.08 -25.30 20.16
N ASN A 154 -4.24 -25.66 18.87
CA ASN A 154 -3.21 -25.49 17.84
C ASN A 154 -3.40 -24.20 16.99
N SER A 155 -4.13 -23.23 17.51
CA SER A 155 -4.26 -21.89 16.92
C SER A 155 -3.93 -20.79 17.93
N ILE A 156 -3.50 -19.65 17.41
CA ILE A 156 -3.27 -18.43 18.19
C ILE A 156 -4.06 -17.31 17.53
N THR A 157 -4.97 -16.69 18.29
CA THR A 157 -5.60 -15.44 17.89
C THR A 157 -4.79 -14.30 18.48
N ALA A 158 -4.26 -13.43 17.62
CA ALA A 158 -3.41 -12.33 18.03
C ALA A 158 -3.89 -11.01 17.41
N ASN A 159 -3.80 -9.94 18.19
CA ASN A 159 -3.96 -8.59 17.69
C ASN A 159 -2.70 -8.18 16.94
N ILE A 160 -2.79 -7.96 15.63
CA ILE A 160 -1.65 -7.63 14.79
C ILE A 160 -1.79 -6.18 14.33
N SER A 161 -0.76 -5.38 14.61
CA SER A 161 -0.60 -4.02 14.07
C SER A 161 0.50 -4.01 13.03
N ILE A 162 0.14 -3.63 11.80
CA ILE A 162 1.02 -3.64 10.64
C ILE A 162 1.22 -2.22 10.14
N ARG A 163 2.45 -1.92 9.75
CA ARG A 163 2.80 -0.73 8.99
C ARG A 163 3.70 -1.12 7.83
N ILE A 164 3.34 -0.75 6.61
CA ILE A 164 4.13 -1.00 5.39
C ILE A 164 4.29 0.34 4.65
N CYS A 165 5.54 0.74 4.43
CA CYS A 165 5.88 1.79 3.47
C CYS A 165 5.93 1.16 2.09
N GLN A 166 5.25 1.78 1.14
CA GLN A 166 5.15 1.29 -0.23
C GLN A 166 5.51 2.41 -1.21
N SER A 167 6.03 1.98 -2.35
CA SER A 167 6.28 2.81 -3.51
C SER A 167 5.19 2.53 -4.53
N ILE A 168 4.43 3.57 -4.90
CA ILE A 168 3.38 3.50 -5.92
C ILE A 168 3.90 4.25 -7.15
N VAL A 169 3.99 3.54 -8.27
CA VAL A 169 4.57 4.04 -9.53
C VAL A 169 3.55 3.88 -10.64
N VAL A 170 3.32 4.95 -11.38
CA VAL A 170 2.52 4.93 -12.60
C VAL A 170 3.46 4.87 -13.78
N THR A 171 3.30 3.85 -14.62
CA THR A 171 4.19 3.61 -15.77
C THR A 171 3.43 3.43 -17.08
N PHE A 172 4.09 3.77 -18.19
CA PHE A 172 3.67 3.40 -19.54
C PHE A 172 4.88 2.98 -20.36
N GLU A 173 4.75 1.93 -21.16
CA GLU A 173 5.82 1.43 -22.00
C GLU A 173 6.05 2.34 -23.20
N VAL A 174 7.29 2.80 -23.38
CA VAL A 174 7.69 3.72 -24.45
C VAL A 174 9.07 3.39 -24.97
N ILE A 175 9.38 3.89 -26.16
CA ILE A 175 10.74 3.89 -26.71
C ILE A 175 11.31 5.29 -26.49
N LEU A 176 12.45 5.38 -25.83
CA LEU A 176 13.09 6.64 -25.46
C LEU A 176 14.54 6.72 -25.97
N GLU A 177 14.94 7.94 -26.29
CA GLU A 177 16.33 8.37 -26.47
C GLU A 177 16.63 9.31 -25.28
N VAL A 178 17.55 8.94 -24.37
CA VAL A 178 17.64 9.60 -23.05
C VAL A 178 19.07 9.88 -22.56
N ALA A 179 19.23 11.07 -21.97
CA ALA A 179 20.23 11.36 -20.94
C ALA A 179 19.61 11.16 -19.55
N ALA A 180 20.25 10.38 -18.67
CA ALA A 180 19.64 9.87 -17.44
C ALA A 180 20.10 10.59 -16.15
N ARG A 181 19.22 10.59 -15.13
CA ARG A 181 19.50 10.98 -13.72
C ARG A 181 18.69 10.09 -12.78
N PHE A 182 19.12 9.96 -11.52
CA PHE A 182 18.32 9.24 -10.51
C PHE A 182 17.03 10.01 -10.20
N CYS A 183 15.90 9.29 -10.16
CA CYS A 183 14.61 9.83 -9.75
C CYS A 183 14.44 9.74 -8.23
N GLN A 184 13.56 10.56 -7.66
CA GLN A 184 13.11 10.48 -6.28
C GLN A 184 11.57 10.55 -6.25
N PRO A 185 10.90 9.85 -5.32
CA PRO A 185 9.45 9.92 -5.19
C PRO A 185 9.03 11.33 -4.77
N ARG A 186 7.87 11.78 -5.26
CA ARG A 186 7.22 12.99 -4.76
C ARG A 186 6.50 12.71 -3.43
N PRO A 187 6.23 13.75 -2.61
CA PRO A 187 5.28 13.65 -1.51
C PRO A 187 3.87 13.31 -2.01
N GLU A 188 3.07 12.74 -1.11
CA GLU A 188 1.66 12.47 -1.35
C GLU A 188 0.88 13.77 -1.63
N ILE A 189 -0.10 13.68 -2.54
CA ILE A 189 -1.03 14.78 -2.84
C ILE A 189 -2.29 14.52 -2.02
N ILE A 190 -2.68 15.50 -1.20
CA ILE A 190 -3.91 15.46 -0.42
C ILE A 190 -4.85 16.48 -1.05
N CYS A 191 -6.01 16.02 -1.54
CA CYS A 191 -7.06 16.90 -2.04
C CYS A 191 -8.23 16.86 -1.06
N GLU A 192 -8.67 18.04 -0.62
CA GLU A 192 -9.84 18.16 0.25
C GLU A 192 -11.10 17.96 -0.61
N GLU A 193 -11.68 16.76 -0.57
CA GLU A 193 -13.02 16.55 -1.12
C GLU A 193 -14.04 17.12 -0.12
N GLU A 194 -14.68 18.24 -0.47
CA GLU A 194 -15.82 18.74 0.29
C GLU A 194 -17.01 17.81 0.07
N CYS A 195 -17.56 17.23 1.15
CA CYS A 195 -18.87 16.59 1.06
C CYS A 195 -19.88 17.64 0.60
N PRO A 196 -20.65 17.40 -0.48
CA PRO A 196 -21.69 18.33 -0.89
C PRO A 196 -22.63 18.53 0.30
N VAL A 197 -22.69 19.75 0.81
CA VAL A 197 -23.68 20.11 1.82
C VAL A 197 -25.03 19.95 1.15
N ASP A 198 -25.82 18.98 1.63
CA ASP A 198 -27.20 18.78 1.19
C ASP A 198 -27.92 20.11 1.35
N VAL A 199 -28.11 20.84 0.25
CA VAL A 199 -28.94 22.04 0.24
C VAL A 199 -30.35 21.56 0.54
N PHE A 200 -30.89 21.98 1.69
CA PHE A 200 -32.23 21.59 2.11
C PHE A 200 -33.20 21.71 0.92
N PRO A 201 -33.97 20.66 0.59
CA PRO A 201 -34.94 20.75 -0.48
C PRO A 201 -35.91 21.91 -0.19
N PRO A 202 -36.36 22.67 -1.20
CA PRO A 202 -37.26 23.79 -1.01
C PRO A 202 -38.47 23.33 -0.20
N GLN A 203 -38.77 24.02 0.91
CA GLN A 203 -39.94 23.68 1.72
C GLN A 203 -41.19 23.78 0.85
N CYS A 204 -42.06 22.76 0.93
CA CYS A 204 -43.34 22.78 0.27
C CYS A 204 -44.07 24.09 0.60
N PRO A 205 -44.76 24.73 -0.37
CA PRO A 205 -45.56 25.91 -0.09
C PRO A 205 -46.55 25.62 1.05
N ALA A 206 -46.92 26.65 1.81
CA ALA A 206 -47.89 26.56 2.90
C ALA A 206 -49.31 26.26 2.38
N VAL A 207 -49.53 25.04 1.87
CA VAL A 207 -50.84 24.50 1.49
C VAL A 207 -51.47 23.74 2.66
N PHE A 208 -50.69 23.47 3.72
CA PHE A 208 -51.21 22.94 4.97
C PHE A 208 -51.66 24.10 5.87
N PRO A 209 -52.97 24.25 6.16
CA PRO A 209 -53.44 25.23 7.11
C PRO A 209 -52.88 24.92 8.50
N ALA A 210 -52.36 25.94 9.19
CA ALA A 210 -52.10 25.86 10.61
C ALA A 210 -53.43 25.63 11.33
N MET A 211 -53.56 24.48 11.99
CA MET A 211 -54.52 24.28 13.08
C MET A 211 -53.75 24.31 14.39
#